data_AF-A0A0S4IQS0-F1
#
_entry.id   AF-A0A0S4IQS0-F1
#
_cell.length_a   1.000
_cell.length_b   1.000
_cell.length_c   1.000
_cell.angle_alpha   90.00
_cell.angle_beta   90.00
_cell.angle_gamma   90.00
#
_symmetry.space_group_name_H-M   'P 1'
#
loop_
_entity.id
_entity.type
_entity.pdbx_description
1 polymer ?
#
loop_
_entity_poly.entity_id
_entity_poly.type
_entity_poly.pdbx_seq_one_letter_code
_entity_poly.pdbx_strand_id
1 'polypeptide(L)'
;MLTNVSDETDLTVYVKLERDLSPELRKDNWHWEFKKLAVQLVQEAIDATCQGLNGKLTACKEAPLFKVRICFDEMGDKPRATHACCAVNPRAIRDALGWSGEHVEVCVFAAGTGIWAAKNHSGSENYRFRHSILRAPRGSDLYWTFRMELLVSSKMQRPVSWKASTTATQTTACFDRFEAAVAMVRRCWNISSSNGASHDKFQQRADAICKRNNALRECFELAESSEELIMQSLFSAVESDSACTLALENPRMAALIVAQCQKLAKTTLVGQVARGMSGYNVRREVLQPVAEKFRSLSGLSDTSGEEACRLLVESFRKEEILGSEE
;
A
#
# COMPACT_ATOMS: atom_id res chain seq x y z
N MET A 1 4.22 19.52 -15.17
CA MET A 1 4.84 18.60 -16.15
C MET A 1 3.71 17.92 -16.93
N LEU A 2 3.74 17.94 -18.26
CA LEU A 2 2.78 17.21 -19.08
C LEU A 2 3.41 15.89 -19.53
N THR A 3 2.73 14.77 -19.34
CA THR A 3 3.17 13.47 -19.88
C THR A 3 2.04 12.82 -20.65
N ASN A 4 2.34 12.30 -21.84
CA ASN A 4 1.35 11.71 -22.72
C ASN A 4 1.61 10.21 -22.92
N VAL A 5 1.46 9.41 -21.86
CA VAL A 5 1.75 7.97 -21.92
C VAL A 5 0.69 7.18 -21.15
N SER A 6 -0.53 7.15 -21.70
CA SER A 6 -1.55 6.15 -21.40
C SER A 6 -2.54 6.15 -22.55
N ASP A 7 -2.91 4.98 -23.06
CA ASP A 7 -3.93 4.83 -24.12
C ASP A 7 -5.32 5.34 -23.69
N GLU A 8 -5.48 5.69 -22.41
CA GLU A 8 -6.72 6.18 -21.81
C GLU A 8 -6.75 7.70 -21.59
N THR A 9 -5.65 8.42 -21.87
CA THR A 9 -5.54 9.86 -21.58
C THR A 9 -4.75 10.62 -22.65
N ASP A 10 -5.35 11.65 -23.25
CA ASP A 10 -4.68 12.51 -24.25
C ASP A 10 -3.79 13.58 -23.62
N LEU A 11 -4.08 13.97 -22.38
CA LEU A 11 -3.31 14.97 -21.64
C LEU A 11 -3.29 14.65 -20.14
N THR A 12 -2.11 14.48 -19.55
CA THR A 12 -1.96 14.45 -18.09
C THR A 12 -1.32 15.73 -17.59
N VAL A 13 -2.00 16.45 -16.69
CA VAL A 13 -1.53 17.66 -16.01
C VAL A 13 -1.14 17.32 -14.58
N TYR A 14 0.16 17.37 -14.28
CA TYR A 14 0.64 17.27 -12.90
C TYR A 14 0.75 18.65 -12.26
N VAL A 15 -0.01 18.83 -11.18
CA VAL A 15 -0.03 20.02 -10.34
C VAL A 15 0.59 19.67 -9.00
N LYS A 16 1.71 20.29 -8.65
CA LYS A 16 2.34 20.13 -7.35
C LYS A 16 1.81 21.20 -6.40
N LEU A 17 1.19 20.82 -5.29
CA LEU A 17 0.69 21.76 -4.30
C LEU A 17 1.77 22.09 -3.28
N GLU A 18 2.62 23.08 -3.57
CA GLU A 18 3.74 23.43 -2.68
C GLU A 18 3.31 24.20 -1.42
N ARG A 19 2.13 24.83 -1.44
CA ARG A 19 1.61 25.64 -0.32
C ARG A 19 0.66 24.85 0.57
N ASP A 20 0.68 25.15 1.86
CA ASP A 20 -0.34 24.68 2.80
C ASP A 20 -1.64 25.44 2.56
N LEU A 21 -2.68 24.73 2.09
CA LEU A 21 -3.99 25.31 1.76
C LEU A 21 -4.89 25.50 2.99
N SER A 22 -4.44 25.03 4.16
CA SER A 22 -5.19 25.10 5.41
C SER A 22 -5.64 26.51 5.84
N PRO A 23 -4.88 27.60 5.61
CA PRO A 23 -5.31 28.96 5.96
C PRO A 23 -6.30 29.57 4.96
N GLU A 24 -6.22 29.16 3.69
CA GLU A 24 -6.98 29.75 2.58
C GLU A 24 -8.37 29.12 2.43
N LEU A 25 -8.49 27.83 2.80
CA LEU A 25 -9.75 27.10 2.80
C LEU A 25 -10.59 27.42 4.06
N ARG A 26 -11.37 28.51 4.00
CA ARG A 26 -12.37 28.84 5.03
C ARG A 26 -13.40 27.72 5.15
N LYS A 27 -13.81 27.39 6.39
CA LYS A 27 -14.67 26.25 6.74
C LYS A 27 -15.93 26.10 5.88
N ASP A 28 -16.52 27.21 5.43
CA ASP A 28 -17.85 27.18 4.82
C ASP A 28 -17.83 27.19 3.27
N ASN A 29 -16.66 27.40 2.63
CA ASN A 29 -16.57 27.51 1.16
C ASN A 29 -15.33 26.87 0.53
N TRP A 30 -14.68 25.97 1.27
CA TRP A 30 -13.46 25.29 0.90
C TRP A 30 -13.49 24.56 -0.46
N HIS A 31 -14.62 23.98 -0.88
CA HIS A 31 -14.75 23.34 -2.20
C HIS A 31 -14.67 24.37 -3.35
N TRP A 32 -15.27 25.55 -3.19
CA TRP A 32 -15.22 26.62 -4.18
C TRP A 32 -13.81 27.23 -4.30
N GLU A 33 -13.16 27.46 -3.16
CA GLU A 33 -11.79 27.98 -3.12
C GLU A 33 -10.81 26.97 -3.74
N PHE A 34 -10.95 25.68 -3.43
CA PHE A 34 -10.14 24.64 -4.08
C PHE A 34 -10.37 24.60 -5.58
N LYS A 35 -11.63 24.70 -6.05
CA LYS A 35 -11.95 24.78 -7.48
C LYS A 35 -11.23 25.95 -8.16
N LYS A 36 -11.26 27.14 -7.56
CA LYS A 36 -10.59 28.33 -8.11
C LYS A 36 -9.08 28.14 -8.21
N LEU A 37 -8.48 27.60 -7.16
CA LEU A 37 -7.06 27.27 -7.13
C LEU A 37 -6.69 26.21 -8.18
N ALA A 38 -7.48 25.14 -8.27
CA ALA A 38 -7.30 24.07 -9.24
C ALA A 38 -7.28 24.61 -10.68
N VAL A 39 -8.25 25.45 -11.04
CA VAL A 39 -8.34 26.09 -12.35
C VAL A 39 -7.09 26.93 -12.62
N GLN A 40 -6.67 27.76 -11.65
CA GLN A 40 -5.48 28.59 -11.79
C GLN A 40 -4.22 27.74 -12.05
N LEU A 41 -3.97 26.73 -11.21
CA LEU A 41 -2.77 25.92 -11.30
C LEU A 41 -2.72 25.07 -12.59
N VAL A 42 -3.87 24.56 -13.03
CA VAL A 42 -3.98 23.82 -14.30
C VAL A 42 -3.67 24.75 -15.47
N GLN A 43 -4.23 25.95 -15.47
CA GLN A 43 -3.97 26.96 -16.49
C GLN A 43 -2.48 27.32 -16.55
N GLU A 44 -1.88 27.64 -15.40
CA GLU A 44 -0.46 27.95 -15.29
C GLU A 44 0.42 26.78 -15.80
N ALA A 45 0.08 25.54 -15.44
CA ALA A 45 0.83 24.36 -15.89
C ALA A 45 0.74 24.13 -17.40
N ILE A 46 -0.44 24.35 -17.99
CA ILE A 46 -0.64 24.26 -19.44
C ILE A 46 0.12 25.37 -20.16
N ASP A 47 -0.03 26.62 -19.72
CA ASP A 47 0.60 27.78 -20.36
C ASP A 47 2.13 27.73 -20.27
N ALA A 48 2.67 27.25 -19.15
CA ALA A 48 4.12 27.06 -18.98
C ALA A 48 4.70 25.97 -19.90
N THR A 49 3.90 25.00 -20.33
CA THR A 49 4.39 23.86 -21.14
C THR A 49 4.06 24.01 -22.62
N CYS A 50 2.85 24.48 -22.97
CA CYS A 50 2.38 24.64 -24.33
C CYS A 50 1.42 25.83 -24.41
N GLN A 51 1.99 27.01 -24.65
CA GLN A 51 1.23 28.25 -24.84
C GLN A 51 0.22 28.07 -25.99
N GLY A 52 -1.07 28.32 -25.70
CA GLY A 52 -2.16 28.19 -26.67
C GLY A 52 -2.85 26.82 -26.70
N LEU A 53 -2.36 25.80 -25.99
CA LEU A 53 -3.09 24.53 -25.84
C LEU A 53 -4.46 24.77 -25.21
N ASN A 54 -4.55 25.61 -24.18
CA ASN A 54 -5.82 25.97 -23.56
C ASN A 54 -6.79 26.60 -24.58
N GLY A 55 -6.31 27.55 -25.39
CA GLY A 55 -7.12 28.17 -26.44
C GLY A 55 -7.64 27.17 -27.47
N LYS A 56 -6.84 26.15 -27.82
CA LYS A 56 -7.27 25.05 -28.70
C LYS A 56 -8.35 24.19 -28.05
N LEU A 57 -8.21 23.84 -26.77
CA LEU A 57 -9.21 23.06 -26.03
C LEU A 57 -10.53 23.83 -25.88
N THR A 58 -10.49 25.16 -25.77
CA THR A 58 -11.68 26.02 -25.72
C THR A 58 -12.32 26.21 -27.10
N ALA A 59 -11.53 26.32 -28.16
CA ALA A 59 -12.03 26.65 -29.51
C ALA A 59 -12.53 25.44 -30.29
N CYS A 60 -12.13 24.21 -29.94
CA CYS A 60 -12.46 23.02 -30.71
C CYS A 60 -13.91 22.56 -30.46
N LYS A 61 -14.73 22.55 -31.52
CA LYS A 61 -16.15 22.16 -31.50
C LYS A 61 -16.49 20.90 -32.29
N GLU A 62 -15.50 20.30 -32.95
CA GLU A 62 -15.71 19.17 -33.88
C GLU A 62 -14.68 18.05 -33.68
N ALA A 63 -13.88 18.10 -32.61
CA ALA A 63 -12.87 17.09 -32.34
C ALA A 63 -13.43 15.82 -31.68
N PRO A 64 -12.75 14.67 -31.87
CA PRO A 64 -12.96 13.51 -31.01
C PRO A 64 -12.76 13.86 -29.53
N LEU A 65 -13.37 13.05 -28.65
CA LEU A 65 -13.27 13.23 -27.20
C LEU A 65 -11.81 13.29 -26.75
N PHE A 66 -11.44 14.38 -26.09
CA PHE A 66 -10.13 14.66 -25.55
C PHE A 66 -10.13 14.47 -24.03
N LYS A 67 -9.42 13.45 -23.55
CA LYS A 67 -9.38 13.05 -22.14
C LYS A 67 -8.23 13.74 -21.42
N VAL A 68 -8.57 14.53 -20.41
CA VAL A 68 -7.64 15.25 -19.55
C VAL A 68 -7.63 14.64 -18.16
N ARG A 69 -6.45 14.22 -17.72
CA ARG A 69 -6.18 13.76 -16.36
C ARG A 69 -5.47 14.84 -15.58
N ILE A 70 -6.07 15.31 -14.50
CA ILE A 70 -5.46 16.28 -13.58
C ILE A 70 -5.01 15.53 -12.33
N CYS A 71 -3.70 15.48 -12.11
CA CYS A 71 -3.08 14.86 -10.96
C CYS A 71 -2.55 15.95 -10.02
N PHE A 72 -3.20 16.12 -8.88
CA PHE A 72 -2.65 16.95 -7.81
C PHE A 72 -1.71 16.11 -6.95
N ASP A 73 -0.41 16.36 -7.07
CA ASP A 73 0.63 15.71 -6.28
C ASP A 73 0.78 16.40 -4.92
N GLU A 74 1.34 15.67 -3.95
CA GLU A 74 1.56 16.14 -2.57
C GLU A 74 0.26 16.55 -1.84
N MET A 75 -0.87 15.89 -2.15
CA MET A 75 -2.14 16.09 -1.44
C MET A 75 -2.36 15.16 -0.25
N GLY A 76 -1.61 14.05 -0.18
CA GLY A 76 -1.89 12.96 0.76
C GLY A 76 -1.71 13.34 2.24
N ASP A 77 -1.00 14.43 2.56
CA ASP A 77 -0.82 14.97 3.90
C ASP A 77 -1.76 16.15 4.22
N LYS A 78 -2.61 16.53 3.27
CA LYS A 78 -3.55 17.66 3.36
C LYS A 78 -4.99 17.14 3.33
N PRO A 79 -5.52 16.57 4.44
CA PRO A 79 -6.87 16.00 4.47
C PRO A 79 -7.95 16.95 3.97
N ARG A 80 -7.85 18.25 4.31
CA ARG A 80 -8.79 19.27 3.84
C ARG A 80 -8.74 19.47 2.33
N ALA A 81 -7.55 19.50 1.75
CA ALA A 81 -7.40 19.64 0.30
C ALA A 81 -7.87 18.36 -0.41
N THR A 82 -7.53 17.18 0.12
CA THR A 82 -8.02 15.89 -0.40
C THR A 82 -9.54 15.82 -0.39
N HIS A 83 -10.15 16.14 0.75
CA HIS A 83 -11.61 16.20 0.85
C HIS A 83 -12.18 17.23 -0.14
N ALA A 84 -11.48 18.34 -0.42
CA ALA A 84 -11.97 19.41 -1.28
C ALA A 84 -11.91 18.97 -2.73
N CYS A 85 -10.82 18.33 -3.11
CA CYS A 85 -10.63 17.69 -4.39
C CYS A 85 -11.70 16.62 -4.65
N CYS A 86 -12.06 15.82 -3.64
CA CYS A 86 -13.13 14.82 -3.76
C CYS A 86 -14.52 15.46 -3.83
N ALA A 87 -14.76 16.57 -3.14
CA ALA A 87 -16.03 17.30 -3.17
C ALA A 87 -16.23 18.10 -4.45
N VAL A 88 -15.15 18.54 -5.10
CA VAL A 88 -15.22 19.28 -6.36
C VAL A 88 -15.49 18.31 -7.51
N ASN A 89 -16.64 18.49 -8.15
CA ASN A 89 -16.99 17.76 -9.37
C ASN A 89 -15.97 18.08 -10.48
N PRO A 90 -15.31 17.08 -11.11
CA PRO A 90 -14.39 17.30 -12.24
C PRO A 90 -14.98 18.14 -13.38
N ARG A 91 -16.29 17.99 -13.63
CA ARG A 91 -17.02 18.80 -14.61
C ARG A 91 -17.00 20.28 -14.24
N ALA A 92 -17.08 20.61 -12.96
CA ALA A 92 -17.03 21.99 -12.50
C ALA A 92 -15.66 22.64 -12.79
N ILE A 93 -14.55 21.88 -12.71
CA ILE A 93 -13.21 22.37 -13.06
C ILE A 93 -13.11 22.58 -14.57
N ARG A 94 -13.56 21.60 -15.37
CA ARG A 94 -13.66 21.70 -16.84
C ARG A 94 -14.42 22.95 -17.27
N ASP A 95 -15.62 23.13 -16.73
CA ASP A 95 -16.49 24.25 -17.10
C ASP A 95 -15.85 25.59 -16.70
N ALA A 96 -15.13 25.63 -15.58
CA ALA A 96 -14.42 26.83 -15.14
C ALA A 96 -13.15 27.14 -15.95
N LEU A 97 -12.56 26.14 -16.61
CA LEU A 97 -11.50 26.32 -17.62
C LEU A 97 -12.08 26.72 -18.99
N GLY A 98 -13.41 26.76 -19.13
CA GLY A 98 -14.08 27.08 -20.40
C GLY A 98 -13.98 25.96 -21.43
N TRP A 99 -13.68 24.73 -21.02
CA TRP A 99 -13.57 23.59 -21.93
C TRP A 99 -14.96 23.04 -22.28
N SER A 100 -15.17 22.68 -23.55
CA SER A 100 -16.44 22.13 -23.99
C SER A 100 -16.72 20.79 -23.32
N GLY A 101 -17.91 20.64 -22.74
CA GLY A 101 -18.32 19.40 -22.09
C GLY A 101 -18.60 18.24 -23.04
N GLU A 102 -18.75 18.51 -24.34
CA GLU A 102 -18.97 17.52 -25.39
C GLU A 102 -17.64 16.94 -25.91
N HIS A 103 -16.55 17.69 -25.79
CA HIS A 103 -15.25 17.32 -26.38
C HIS A 103 -14.15 17.11 -25.36
N VAL A 104 -14.30 17.58 -24.12
CA VAL A 104 -13.28 17.44 -23.09
C VAL A 104 -13.84 16.68 -21.89
N GLU A 105 -13.26 15.52 -21.61
CA GLU A 105 -13.52 14.75 -20.41
C GLU A 105 -12.41 15.02 -19.40
N VAL A 106 -12.77 15.37 -18.17
CA VAL A 106 -11.81 15.66 -17.10
C VAL A 106 -11.93 14.64 -15.99
N CYS A 107 -10.82 13.99 -15.66
CA CYS A 107 -10.67 13.13 -14.50
C CYS A 107 -9.69 13.77 -13.52
N VAL A 108 -10.10 13.91 -12.26
CA VAL A 108 -9.27 14.52 -11.21
C VAL A 108 -8.81 13.45 -10.25
N PHE A 109 -7.51 13.47 -9.95
CA PHE A 109 -6.87 12.56 -9.02
C PHE A 109 -6.14 13.36 -7.95
N ALA A 110 -6.52 13.15 -6.69
CA ALA A 110 -5.65 13.47 -5.57
C ALA A 110 -4.56 12.40 -5.51
N ALA A 111 -3.42 12.66 -6.13
CA ALA A 111 -2.29 11.75 -6.06
C ALA A 111 -1.60 11.93 -4.70
N GLY A 112 -1.41 10.83 -3.98
CA GLY A 112 -0.39 10.79 -2.93
C GLY A 112 0.99 10.99 -3.57
N THR A 113 1.99 11.35 -2.75
CA THR A 113 3.42 11.59 -3.09
C THR A 113 4.10 10.44 -3.84
N GLY A 114 3.65 10.12 -5.05
CA GLY A 114 3.72 8.75 -5.56
C GLY A 114 4.26 8.59 -6.97
N ILE A 115 4.34 9.66 -7.77
CA ILE A 115 4.75 9.51 -9.18
C ILE A 115 6.15 10.06 -9.45
N TRP A 116 6.66 11.02 -8.65
CA TRP A 116 8.00 11.59 -8.85
C TRP A 116 9.07 11.19 -7.82
N ALA A 117 8.71 10.54 -6.72
CA ALA A 117 9.63 10.21 -5.63
C ALA A 117 10.69 9.13 -5.98
N ALA A 118 10.61 8.49 -7.15
CA ALA A 118 11.53 7.41 -7.52
C ALA A 118 12.88 7.87 -8.10
N LYS A 119 13.09 9.16 -8.42
CA LYS A 119 14.31 9.60 -9.14
C LYS A 119 15.12 10.76 -8.56
N ASN A 120 14.65 11.51 -7.57
CA ASN A 120 15.44 12.62 -7.03
C ASN A 120 16.04 12.27 -5.66
N HIS A 121 17.33 11.94 -5.64
CA HIS A 121 18.09 11.62 -4.42
C HIS A 121 18.70 12.86 -3.74
N SER A 122 18.34 14.09 -4.15
CA SER A 122 19.09 15.29 -3.78
C SER A 122 18.26 16.54 -3.46
N GLY A 123 16.94 16.43 -3.29
CA GLY A 123 16.11 17.54 -2.82
C GLY A 123 15.84 17.43 -1.33
N SER A 124 15.91 18.55 -0.62
CA SER A 124 15.52 18.75 0.79
C SER A 124 14.08 18.31 1.05
N GLU A 125 13.85 17.00 1.13
CA GLU A 125 12.59 16.41 1.61
C GLU A 125 12.53 16.62 3.13
N ASN A 126 11.51 17.33 3.57
CA ASN A 126 11.16 17.45 4.97
C ASN A 126 11.02 16.02 5.54
N TYR A 127 11.93 15.61 6.43
CA TYR A 127 12.02 14.24 6.96
C TYR A 127 10.68 13.73 7.54
N ARG A 128 9.78 14.65 7.92
CA ARG A 128 8.44 14.37 8.42
C ARG A 128 7.45 13.85 7.36
N PHE A 129 7.72 14.04 6.07
CA PHE A 129 6.77 13.70 5.00
C PHE A 129 6.97 12.29 4.43
N ARG A 130 8.21 11.79 4.42
CA ARG A 130 8.49 10.34 4.32
C ARG A 130 7.78 9.55 5.43
N HIS A 131 7.36 10.23 6.50
CA HIS A 131 6.76 9.64 7.69
C HIS A 131 5.21 9.66 7.73
N SER A 132 4.49 10.36 6.85
CA SER A 132 3.03 10.50 6.99
C SER A 132 2.21 9.66 6.01
N ILE A 133 2.61 9.57 4.73
CA ILE A 133 1.83 8.85 3.69
C ILE A 133 2.34 7.42 3.44
N LEU A 134 3.65 7.20 3.60
CA LEU A 134 4.30 5.88 3.48
C LEU A 134 4.61 5.24 4.84
N ARG A 135 4.19 5.89 5.92
CA ARG A 135 4.37 5.51 7.32
C ARG A 135 3.09 5.77 8.12
N ALA A 136 1.92 5.54 7.52
CA ALA A 136 0.87 5.00 8.37
C ALA A 136 1.51 3.74 8.98
N PRO A 137 1.81 3.67 10.30
CA PRO A 137 2.53 2.55 10.92
C PRO A 137 1.78 1.22 10.75
N ARG A 138 0.57 1.32 10.20
CA ARG A 138 -0.46 0.34 10.03
C ARG A 138 -0.10 -0.76 9.03
N GLY A 139 0.78 -0.55 8.05
CA GLY A 139 1.03 -1.60 7.03
C GLY A 139 1.70 -2.84 7.63
N SER A 140 2.85 -2.62 8.26
CA SER A 140 3.59 -3.65 8.99
C SER A 140 2.81 -4.10 10.23
N ASP A 141 2.15 -3.20 10.95
CA ASP A 141 1.29 -3.57 12.08
C ASP A 141 0.10 -4.45 11.66
N LEU A 142 -0.55 -4.16 10.52
CA LEU A 142 -1.64 -4.96 9.95
C LEU A 142 -1.12 -6.34 9.54
N TYR A 143 0.02 -6.37 8.85
CA TYR A 143 0.70 -7.63 8.52
C TYR A 143 0.96 -8.46 9.78
N TRP A 144 1.54 -7.86 10.81
CA TRP A 144 1.85 -8.54 12.06
C TRP A 144 0.61 -8.96 12.83
N THR A 145 -0.47 -8.17 12.78
CA THR A 145 -1.76 -8.51 13.39
C THR A 145 -2.33 -9.76 12.72
N PHE A 146 -2.46 -9.76 11.38
CA PHE A 146 -2.92 -10.94 10.66
C PHE A 146 -2.02 -12.15 10.85
N ARG A 147 -0.70 -11.96 10.82
CA ARG A 147 0.27 -13.03 11.04
C ARG A 147 0.09 -13.68 12.41
N MET A 148 -0.11 -12.88 13.46
CA MET A 148 -0.33 -13.39 14.82
C MET A 148 -1.71 -14.04 14.98
N GLU A 149 -2.76 -13.45 14.41
CA GLU A 149 -4.11 -14.04 14.41
C GLU A 149 -4.13 -15.41 13.74
N LEU A 150 -3.43 -15.56 12.60
CA LEU A 150 -3.30 -16.84 11.91
C LEU A 150 -2.49 -17.86 12.72
N LEU A 151 -1.49 -17.41 13.48
CA LEU A 151 -0.70 -18.27 14.36
C LEU A 151 -1.50 -18.75 15.58
N VAL A 152 -2.37 -17.91 16.14
CA VAL A 152 -3.27 -18.29 17.25
C VAL A 152 -4.40 -19.18 16.73
N SER A 153 -4.97 -18.86 15.57
CA SER A 153 -6.05 -19.62 14.95
C SER A 153 -5.63 -21.04 14.60
N SER A 154 -4.39 -21.26 14.16
CA SER A 154 -3.88 -22.61 13.91
C SER A 154 -3.82 -23.46 15.18
N LYS A 155 -3.52 -22.86 16.33
CA LYS A 155 -3.54 -23.56 17.64
C LYS A 155 -4.96 -24.03 18.02
N MET A 156 -5.99 -23.28 17.63
CA MET A 156 -7.38 -23.56 18.03
C MET A 156 -8.19 -24.39 17.03
N GLN A 157 -8.01 -24.17 15.72
CA GLN A 157 -8.92 -24.72 14.71
C GLN A 157 -8.35 -25.91 13.93
N ARG A 158 -7.03 -25.95 13.73
CA ARG A 158 -6.35 -27.00 12.96
C ARG A 158 -4.98 -27.28 13.56
N PRO A 159 -4.90 -28.12 14.60
CA PRO A 159 -3.63 -28.46 15.19
C PRO A 159 -2.73 -29.10 14.13
N VAL A 160 -1.49 -28.62 14.06
CA VAL A 160 -0.45 -29.19 13.20
C VAL A 160 -0.38 -30.69 13.46
N SER A 161 -0.47 -31.51 12.40
CA SER A 161 -0.28 -32.95 12.50
C SER A 161 1.18 -33.25 12.84
N TRP A 162 1.42 -33.92 13.96
CA TRP A 162 2.76 -34.27 14.41
C TRP A 162 3.13 -35.69 13.99
N LYS A 163 4.41 -35.94 13.70
CA LYS A 163 4.87 -37.30 13.38
C LYS A 163 4.65 -38.21 14.60
N ALA A 164 4.28 -39.46 14.35
CA ALA A 164 3.98 -40.45 15.39
C ALA A 164 5.10 -40.66 16.43
N SER A 165 6.36 -40.39 16.06
CA SER A 165 7.52 -40.47 16.97
C SER A 165 7.64 -39.30 17.96
N THR A 166 6.79 -38.28 17.85
CA THR A 166 6.91 -37.04 18.64
C THR A 166 5.99 -37.09 19.85
N THR A 167 6.54 -36.87 21.04
CA THR A 167 5.76 -36.85 22.29
C THR A 167 4.94 -35.56 22.43
N ALA A 168 3.80 -35.60 23.11
CA ALA A 168 2.97 -34.42 23.36
C ALA A 168 3.74 -33.27 24.05
N THR A 169 4.66 -33.60 24.96
CA THR A 169 5.52 -32.60 25.62
C THR A 169 6.45 -31.92 24.62
N GLN A 170 7.01 -32.67 23.66
CA GLN A 170 7.87 -32.11 22.62
C GLN A 170 7.09 -31.22 21.65
N THR A 171 5.87 -31.61 21.27
CA THR A 171 5.04 -30.83 20.33
C THR A 171 4.67 -29.47 20.92
N THR A 172 4.16 -29.44 22.15
CA THR A 172 3.80 -28.20 22.85
C THR A 172 5.03 -27.30 23.03
N ALA A 173 6.14 -27.85 23.54
CA ALA A 173 7.36 -27.08 23.75
C ALA A 173 7.95 -26.51 22.45
N CYS A 174 7.91 -27.28 21.35
CA CYS A 174 8.40 -26.84 20.05
C CYS A 174 7.56 -25.68 19.49
N PHE A 175 6.23 -25.83 19.53
CA PHE A 175 5.33 -24.79 19.02
C PHE A 175 5.37 -23.51 19.87
N ASP A 176 5.40 -23.63 21.21
CA ASP A 176 5.51 -22.48 22.10
C ASP A 176 6.85 -21.73 21.90
N ARG A 177 7.96 -22.45 21.66
CA ARG A 177 9.24 -21.84 21.27
C ARG A 177 9.13 -21.06 19.96
N PHE A 178 8.46 -21.64 18.96
CA PHE A 178 8.25 -20.98 17.68
C PHE A 178 7.38 -19.73 17.82
N GLU A 179 6.27 -19.81 18.55
CA GLU A 179 5.37 -18.71 18.83
C GLU A 179 6.09 -17.55 19.54
N ALA A 180 6.85 -17.86 20.60
CA ALA A 180 7.67 -16.88 21.30
C ALA A 180 8.71 -16.22 20.38
N ALA A 181 9.32 -16.99 19.48
CA ALA A 181 10.29 -16.47 18.52
C ALA A 181 9.64 -15.53 17.48
N VAL A 182 8.43 -15.85 16.97
CA VAL A 182 7.66 -14.96 16.09
C VAL A 182 7.28 -13.67 16.80
N ALA A 183 6.80 -13.75 18.04
CA ALA A 183 6.48 -12.58 18.85
C ALA A 183 7.70 -11.69 19.09
N MET A 184 8.89 -12.28 19.27
CA MET A 184 10.14 -11.54 19.38
C MET A 184 10.50 -10.80 18.08
N VAL A 185 10.32 -11.44 16.92
CA VAL A 185 10.54 -10.77 15.62
C VAL A 185 9.61 -9.56 15.49
N ARG A 186 8.32 -9.72 15.79
CA ARG A 186 7.34 -8.60 15.79
C ARG A 186 7.81 -7.45 16.69
N ARG A 187 8.23 -7.77 17.93
CA ARG A 187 8.72 -6.76 18.88
C ARG A 187 9.93 -6.02 18.35
N CYS A 188 10.87 -6.74 17.72
CA CYS A 188 12.07 -6.15 17.11
C CYS A 188 11.79 -5.42 15.79
N TRP A 189 10.65 -5.68 15.14
CA TRP A 189 10.25 -5.06 13.88
C TRP A 189 9.91 -3.58 14.05
N ASN A 190 9.21 -3.25 15.13
CA ASN A 190 8.66 -1.91 15.39
C ASN A 190 9.61 -0.99 16.18
N ILE A 191 10.85 -1.41 16.43
CA ILE A 191 11.83 -0.59 17.15
C ILE A 191 12.25 0.59 16.26
N SER A 192 11.52 1.70 16.38
CA SER A 192 11.76 2.93 15.61
C SER A 192 13.21 3.41 15.78
N SER A 193 13.81 3.89 14.68
CA SER A 193 15.20 4.37 14.58
C SER A 193 15.47 5.69 15.33
N SER A 194 14.59 6.14 16.24
CA SER A 194 14.63 7.50 16.79
C SER A 194 15.81 7.80 17.71
N ASN A 195 16.50 6.78 18.24
CA ASN A 195 17.65 6.96 19.12
C ASN A 195 18.87 6.30 18.47
N GLY A 196 19.94 7.08 18.25
CA GLY A 196 21.11 6.86 17.39
C GLY A 196 21.99 5.61 17.59
N ALA A 197 21.47 4.51 18.11
CA ALA A 197 22.11 3.20 18.12
C ALA A 197 21.49 2.31 17.01
N SER A 198 21.75 2.62 15.74
CA SER A 198 21.14 1.90 14.61
C SER A 198 21.69 0.48 14.43
N HIS A 199 22.96 0.26 14.78
CA HIS A 199 23.65 -1.02 14.57
C HIS A 199 23.11 -2.14 15.48
N ASP A 200 22.94 -1.87 16.78
CA ASP A 200 22.47 -2.86 17.75
C ASP A 200 21.04 -3.32 17.47
N LYS A 201 20.19 -2.43 16.93
CA LYS A 201 18.79 -2.75 16.59
C LYS A 201 18.69 -3.67 15.38
N PHE A 202 19.53 -3.44 14.37
CA PHE A 202 19.59 -4.33 13.21
C PHE A 202 20.06 -5.73 13.63
N GLN A 203 21.09 -5.81 14.48
CA GLN A 203 21.58 -7.07 15.00
C GLN A 203 20.50 -7.81 15.82
N GLN A 204 19.79 -7.11 16.72
CA GLN A 204 18.69 -7.71 17.49
C GLN A 204 17.59 -8.28 16.59
N ARG A 205 17.21 -7.57 15.53
CA ARG A 205 16.23 -8.06 14.55
C ARG A 205 16.75 -9.27 13.79
N ALA A 206 18.01 -9.25 13.35
CA ALA A 206 18.65 -10.37 12.67
C ALA A 206 18.72 -11.62 13.58
N ASP A 207 19.07 -11.44 14.85
CA ASP A 207 19.12 -12.52 15.83
C ASP A 207 17.73 -13.10 16.11
N ALA A 208 16.70 -12.25 16.22
CA ALA A 208 15.31 -12.69 16.37
C ALA A 208 14.84 -13.49 15.15
N ILE A 209 15.14 -13.01 13.94
CA ILE A 209 14.84 -13.69 12.67
C ILE A 209 15.52 -15.06 12.62
N CYS A 210 16.79 -15.15 13.04
CA CYS A 210 17.56 -16.38 13.09
C CYS A 210 16.96 -17.39 14.08
N LYS A 211 16.68 -16.95 15.32
CA LYS A 211 16.03 -17.78 16.35
C LYS A 211 14.69 -18.33 15.87
N ARG A 212 13.85 -17.49 15.26
CA ARG A 212 12.56 -17.89 14.68
C ARG A 212 12.73 -18.90 13.54
N ASN A 213 13.71 -18.72 12.66
CA ASN A 213 13.97 -19.66 11.56
C ASN A 213 14.43 -21.03 12.07
N ASN A 214 15.25 -21.06 13.11
CA ASN A 214 15.68 -22.31 13.74
C ASN A 214 14.50 -23.03 14.42
N ALA A 215 13.65 -22.31 15.15
CA ALA A 215 12.44 -22.88 15.76
C ALA A 215 11.47 -23.41 14.69
N LEU A 216 11.28 -22.69 13.58
CA LEU A 216 10.45 -23.14 12.48
C LEU A 216 11.00 -24.42 11.83
N ARG A 217 12.32 -24.52 11.66
CA ARG A 217 12.97 -25.73 11.14
C ARG A 217 12.71 -26.92 12.05
N GLU A 218 12.84 -26.74 13.36
CA GLU A 218 12.51 -27.76 14.36
C GLU A 218 11.05 -28.21 14.23
N CYS A 219 10.10 -27.29 14.03
CA CYS A 219 8.70 -27.65 13.77
C CYS A 219 8.57 -28.54 12.53
N PHE A 220 9.25 -28.25 11.42
CA PHE A 220 9.21 -29.10 10.22
C PHE A 220 9.87 -30.48 10.41
N GLU A 221 10.85 -30.59 11.30
CA GLU A 221 11.49 -31.86 11.63
C GLU A 221 10.58 -32.77 12.43
N LEU A 222 9.74 -32.20 13.32
CA LEU A 222 8.85 -32.93 14.21
C LEU A 222 7.43 -33.11 13.65
N ALA A 223 6.98 -32.21 12.78
CA ALA A 223 5.64 -32.22 12.22
C ALA A 223 5.55 -32.91 10.85
N GLU A 224 4.35 -33.35 10.51
CA GLU A 224 3.98 -33.62 9.14
C GLU A 224 3.88 -32.31 8.34
N SER A 225 3.95 -32.41 7.01
CA SER A 225 3.81 -31.22 6.18
C SER A 225 2.38 -30.70 6.31
N SER A 226 2.23 -29.44 6.69
CA SER A 226 0.94 -28.78 6.89
C SER A 226 0.90 -27.44 6.17
N GLU A 227 -0.31 -27.00 5.79
CA GLU A 227 -0.54 -25.69 5.19
C GLU A 227 0.01 -24.58 6.09
N GLU A 228 -0.20 -24.72 7.39
CA GLU A 228 0.18 -23.78 8.42
C GLU A 228 1.70 -23.58 8.48
N LEU A 229 2.48 -24.66 8.51
CA LEU A 229 3.94 -24.56 8.54
C LEU A 229 4.50 -24.01 7.23
N ILE A 230 3.92 -24.39 6.09
CA ILE A 230 4.29 -23.83 4.78
C ILE A 230 4.03 -22.33 4.76
N MET A 231 2.85 -21.88 5.22
CA MET A 231 2.52 -20.46 5.32
C MET A 231 3.49 -19.70 6.23
N GLN A 232 3.84 -20.25 7.40
CA GLN A 232 4.81 -19.63 8.30
C GLN A 232 6.21 -19.52 7.68
N SER A 233 6.59 -20.46 6.82
CA SER A 233 7.83 -20.41 6.06
C SER A 233 7.81 -19.33 4.97
N LEU A 234 6.68 -19.14 4.28
CA LEU A 234 6.49 -18.07 3.31
C LEU A 234 6.57 -16.70 3.98
N PHE A 235 5.90 -16.52 5.11
CA PHE A 235 6.03 -15.28 5.87
C PHE A 235 7.47 -15.02 6.32
N SER A 236 8.19 -16.07 6.73
CA SER A 236 9.60 -15.94 7.11
C SER A 236 10.50 -15.53 5.94
N ALA A 237 10.19 -15.97 4.73
CA ALA A 237 10.86 -15.52 3.51
C ALA A 237 10.55 -14.05 3.18
N VAL A 238 9.29 -13.62 3.30
CA VAL A 238 8.86 -12.21 3.12
C VAL A 238 9.65 -11.29 4.05
N GLU A 239 9.78 -11.69 5.32
CA GLU A 239 10.46 -10.87 6.34
C GLU A 239 11.98 -10.80 6.19
N SER A 240 12.56 -11.77 5.47
CA SER A 240 13.99 -11.85 5.21
C SER A 240 14.37 -11.14 3.90
N ASP A 241 13.40 -10.80 3.05
CA ASP A 241 13.61 -10.07 1.81
C ASP A 241 13.34 -8.57 2.00
N SER A 242 14.30 -7.74 1.58
CA SER A 242 14.24 -6.28 1.76
C SER A 242 13.15 -5.63 0.91
N ALA A 243 12.89 -6.11 -0.30
CA ALA A 243 11.85 -5.54 -1.17
C ALA A 243 10.44 -5.87 -0.63
N CYS A 244 10.24 -7.10 -0.15
CA CYS A 244 9.02 -7.49 0.53
C CYS A 244 8.81 -6.68 1.81
N THR A 245 9.85 -6.52 2.63
CA THR A 245 9.82 -5.68 3.84
C THR A 245 9.38 -4.25 3.54
N LEU A 246 9.94 -3.63 2.48
CA LEU A 246 9.53 -2.29 2.05
C LEU A 246 8.07 -2.26 1.58
N ALA A 247 7.61 -3.30 0.90
CA ALA A 247 6.22 -3.41 0.46
C ALA A 247 5.23 -3.53 1.64
N LEU A 248 5.64 -4.14 2.76
CA LEU A 248 4.79 -4.26 3.95
C LEU A 248 4.44 -2.91 4.58
N GLU A 249 5.22 -1.85 4.34
CA GLU A 249 4.89 -0.51 4.81
C GLU A 249 3.60 0.03 4.17
N ASN A 250 3.17 -0.51 3.02
CA ASN A 250 1.89 -0.20 2.41
C ASN A 250 0.80 -1.20 2.87
N PRO A 251 -0.28 -0.74 3.53
CA PRO A 251 -1.33 -1.63 4.05
C PRO A 251 -2.01 -2.52 3.01
N ARG A 252 -2.22 -2.03 1.79
CA ARG A 252 -2.83 -2.81 0.71
C ARG A 252 -1.89 -3.91 0.23
N MET A 253 -0.61 -3.58 0.08
CA MET A 253 0.42 -4.56 -0.27
C MET A 253 0.60 -5.59 0.84
N ALA A 254 0.60 -5.17 2.11
CA ALA A 254 0.63 -6.07 3.26
C ALA A 254 -0.52 -7.09 3.25
N ALA A 255 -1.76 -6.63 3.04
CA ALA A 255 -2.92 -7.52 2.95
C ALA A 255 -2.82 -8.49 1.76
N LEU A 256 -2.39 -8.00 0.59
CA LEU A 256 -2.20 -8.84 -0.60
C LEU A 256 -1.08 -9.87 -0.41
N ILE A 257 0.02 -9.51 0.26
CA ILE A 257 1.10 -10.43 0.63
C ILE A 257 0.56 -11.55 1.52
N VAL A 258 -0.22 -11.22 2.56
CA VAL A 258 -0.83 -12.22 3.45
C VAL A 258 -1.72 -13.19 2.66
N ALA A 259 -2.62 -12.66 1.84
CA ALA A 259 -3.52 -13.46 1.02
C ALA A 259 -2.76 -14.36 0.02
N GLN A 260 -1.69 -13.84 -0.60
CA GLN A 260 -0.88 -14.62 -1.54
C GLN A 260 -0.11 -15.73 -0.83
N CYS A 261 0.44 -15.48 0.36
CA CYS A 261 1.10 -16.52 1.15
C CYS A 261 0.13 -17.65 1.54
N GLN A 262 -1.11 -17.33 1.95
CA GLN A 262 -2.14 -18.33 2.21
C GLN A 262 -2.48 -19.16 0.96
N LYS A 263 -2.67 -18.49 -0.19
CA LYS A 263 -2.95 -19.15 -1.47
C LYS A 263 -1.83 -20.11 -1.85
N LEU A 264 -0.57 -19.67 -1.78
CA LEU A 264 0.59 -20.49 -2.11
C LEU A 264 0.71 -21.68 -1.16
N ALA A 265 0.51 -21.49 0.14
CA ALA A 265 0.59 -22.58 1.11
C ALA A 265 -0.37 -23.73 0.77
N LYS A 266 -1.62 -23.40 0.38
CA LYS A 266 -2.62 -24.38 -0.09
C LYS A 266 -2.13 -25.12 -1.33
N THR A 267 -1.68 -24.39 -2.34
CA THR A 267 -1.21 -24.97 -3.60
C THR A 267 0.01 -25.87 -3.39
N THR A 268 0.96 -25.44 -2.56
CA THR A 268 2.18 -26.20 -2.25
C THR A 268 1.86 -27.50 -1.52
N LEU A 269 0.91 -27.46 -0.56
CA LEU A 269 0.50 -28.66 0.16
C LEU A 269 -0.11 -29.71 -0.79
N VAL A 270 -1.00 -29.29 -1.69
CA VAL A 270 -1.64 -30.18 -2.68
C VAL A 270 -0.62 -30.74 -3.68
N GLY A 271 0.35 -29.92 -4.08
CA GLY A 271 1.38 -30.33 -5.04
C GLY A 271 2.43 -31.31 -4.49
N GLN A 272 2.41 -31.64 -3.19
CA GLN A 272 3.41 -32.48 -2.50
C GLN A 272 4.88 -32.09 -2.78
N VAL A 273 5.15 -30.82 -3.10
CA VAL A 273 6.52 -30.35 -3.36
C VAL A 273 7.30 -30.46 -2.06
N ALA A 274 8.33 -31.30 -2.07
CA ALA A 274 8.97 -31.85 -0.87
C ALA A 274 9.62 -30.80 0.05
N ARG A 275 9.66 -31.18 1.32
CA ARG A 275 10.15 -30.47 2.51
C ARG A 275 11.46 -29.72 2.27
N GLY A 276 11.44 -28.44 2.67
CA GLY A 276 12.58 -27.53 2.65
C GLY A 276 12.40 -26.52 1.54
N MET A 277 12.00 -25.30 1.88
CA MET A 277 11.82 -24.18 0.93
C MET A 277 13.13 -23.70 0.26
N SER A 278 14.15 -24.57 0.09
CA SER A 278 15.30 -24.27 -0.77
C SER A 278 14.84 -24.31 -2.23
N GLY A 279 14.31 -23.18 -2.71
CA GLY A 279 13.85 -23.04 -4.10
C GLY A 279 12.74 -22.02 -4.31
N TYR A 280 12.01 -21.62 -3.27
CA TYR A 280 10.98 -20.59 -3.39
C TYR A 280 11.61 -19.20 -3.50
N ASN A 281 11.57 -18.63 -4.70
CA ASN A 281 11.94 -17.24 -4.92
C ASN A 281 10.75 -16.35 -4.50
N VAL A 282 10.78 -15.84 -3.26
CA VAL A 282 9.68 -15.02 -2.70
C VAL A 282 9.35 -13.80 -3.57
N ARG A 283 10.34 -13.24 -4.28
CA ARG A 283 10.09 -12.12 -5.19
C ARG A 283 9.24 -12.52 -6.40
N ARG A 284 9.51 -13.70 -6.96
CA ARG A 284 8.78 -14.24 -8.11
C ARG A 284 7.41 -14.78 -7.70
N GLU A 285 7.33 -15.51 -6.59
CA GLU A 285 6.13 -16.28 -6.22
C GLU A 285 5.14 -15.45 -5.39
N VAL A 286 5.63 -14.48 -4.60
CA VAL A 286 4.80 -13.61 -3.75
C VAL A 286 4.77 -12.19 -4.29
N LEU A 287 5.92 -11.52 -4.36
CA LEU A 287 5.95 -10.08 -4.60
C LEU A 287 5.48 -9.69 -6.01
N GLN A 288 5.87 -10.44 -7.05
CA GLN A 288 5.46 -10.18 -8.43
C GLN A 288 3.95 -10.33 -8.63
N PRO A 289 3.29 -11.46 -8.24
CA PRO A 289 1.84 -11.59 -8.32
C PRO A 289 1.10 -10.55 -7.48
N VAL A 290 1.64 -10.18 -6.31
CA VAL A 290 1.07 -9.10 -5.49
C VAL A 290 1.17 -7.77 -6.22
N ALA A 291 2.31 -7.45 -6.85
CA ALA A 291 2.49 -6.22 -7.60
C ALA A 291 1.60 -6.17 -8.85
N GLU A 292 1.45 -7.29 -9.57
CA GLU A 292 0.52 -7.43 -10.71
C GLU A 292 -0.93 -7.23 -10.27
N LYS A 293 -1.34 -7.90 -9.18
CA LYS A 293 -2.70 -7.75 -8.62
C LYS A 293 -2.94 -6.37 -8.03
N PHE A 294 -1.95 -5.77 -7.38
CA PHE A 294 -2.04 -4.40 -6.90
C PHE A 294 -2.20 -3.43 -8.08
N ARG A 295 -1.45 -3.63 -9.18
CA ARG A 295 -1.59 -2.86 -10.41
C ARG A 295 -2.98 -3.02 -11.04
N SER A 296 -3.49 -4.25 -11.11
CA SER A 296 -4.84 -4.54 -11.65
C SER A 296 -5.99 -4.12 -10.72
N LEU A 297 -5.73 -3.88 -9.44
CA LEU A 297 -6.70 -3.29 -8.50
C LEU A 297 -6.59 -1.76 -8.46
N SER A 298 -5.43 -1.22 -8.84
CA SER A 298 -5.17 0.22 -8.92
C SER A 298 -5.67 0.83 -10.24
N GLY A 299 -5.82 0.02 -11.30
CA GLY A 299 -6.72 0.28 -12.40
C GLY A 299 -7.97 -0.56 -12.22
N LEU A 300 -9.10 0.02 -11.78
CA LEU A 300 -10.35 -0.66 -11.45
C LEU A 300 -10.99 -1.39 -12.66
N SER A 301 -10.42 -2.50 -13.14
CA SER A 301 -10.99 -3.23 -14.29
C SER A 301 -12.02 -4.29 -13.89
N ASP A 302 -11.85 -4.97 -12.75
CA ASP A 302 -12.61 -6.21 -12.46
C ASP A 302 -13.21 -6.30 -11.05
N THR A 303 -13.25 -5.20 -10.29
CA THR A 303 -13.91 -5.17 -8.97
C THR A 303 -15.30 -4.56 -9.11
N SER A 304 -16.34 -5.21 -8.61
CA SER A 304 -17.66 -4.58 -8.54
C SER A 304 -17.56 -3.30 -7.70
N GLY A 305 -18.22 -2.22 -8.12
CA GLY A 305 -18.12 -0.92 -7.43
C GLY A 305 -18.48 -1.00 -5.94
N GLU A 306 -19.29 -1.98 -5.55
CA GLU A 306 -19.70 -2.24 -4.18
C GLU A 306 -18.56 -2.80 -3.31
N GLU A 307 -17.69 -3.66 -3.85
CA GLU A 307 -16.54 -4.25 -3.15
C GLU A 307 -15.37 -3.29 -2.99
N ALA A 308 -15.14 -2.47 -4.02
CA ALA A 308 -14.16 -1.39 -3.97
C ALA A 308 -14.56 -0.32 -2.93
N CYS A 309 -15.84 0.06 -2.91
CA CYS A 309 -16.41 0.93 -1.87
C CYS A 309 -16.34 0.29 -0.49
N ARG A 310 -16.59 -1.02 -0.33
CA ARG A 310 -16.47 -1.72 0.97
C ARG A 310 -15.04 -1.69 1.51
N LEU A 311 -14.04 -1.94 0.67
CA LEU A 311 -12.62 -1.94 1.08
C LEU A 311 -12.11 -0.53 1.42
N LEU A 312 -12.56 0.49 0.68
CA LEU A 312 -12.28 1.90 1.00
C LEU A 312 -13.01 2.32 2.28
N VAL A 313 -14.31 2.06 2.40
CA VAL A 313 -15.12 2.40 3.57
C VAL A 313 -14.64 1.68 4.82
N GLU A 314 -14.24 0.41 4.76
CA GLU A 314 -13.66 -0.30 5.93
C GLU A 314 -12.27 0.23 6.31
N SER A 315 -11.48 0.73 5.35
CA SER A 315 -10.21 1.39 5.64
C SER A 315 -10.39 2.75 6.33
N PHE A 316 -11.53 3.42 6.11
CA PHE A 316 -11.91 4.68 6.76
C PHE A 316 -12.77 4.49 8.03
N ARG A 317 -13.62 3.46 8.13
CA ARG A 317 -14.50 3.20 9.29
C ARG A 317 -13.72 2.87 10.56
N LYS A 318 -12.54 2.25 10.43
CA LYS A 318 -11.63 2.06 11.57
C LYS A 318 -10.99 3.36 12.07
N GLU A 319 -11.16 4.49 11.37
CA GLU A 319 -10.76 5.82 11.87
C GLU A 319 -11.84 6.46 12.76
N GLU A 320 -13.12 6.10 12.59
CA GLU A 320 -14.23 6.72 13.32
C GLU A 320 -14.50 6.06 14.68
N ILE A 321 -14.32 4.73 14.78
CA ILE A 321 -14.59 3.98 16.02
C ILE A 321 -13.55 4.29 17.12
N LEU A 322 -12.32 4.66 16.76
CA LEU A 322 -11.26 5.05 17.72
C LEU A 322 -11.19 6.57 17.97
N GLY A 323 -12.05 7.37 17.34
CA GLY A 323 -12.21 8.81 17.64
C GLY A 323 -13.30 9.13 18.65
N SER A 324 -13.87 8.10 19.30
CA SER A 324 -14.96 8.23 20.28
C SER A 324 -14.64 7.67 21.67
N GLU A 325 -13.43 7.18 21.89
CA GLU A 325 -12.90 6.91 23.23
C GLU A 325 -11.50 7.52 23.36
N GLU A 326 -11.47 8.62 24.13
CA GLU A 326 -10.35 9.49 24.59
C GLU A 326 -9.69 10.46 23.59
#